data_AF-A0A401RI92-F1
#
_entry.id   AF-A0A401RI92-F1
#
_cell.length_a   1.000
_cell.length_b   1.000
_cell.length_c   1.000
_cell.angle_alpha   90.00
_cell.angle_beta   90.00
_cell.angle_gamma   90.00
#
_symmetry.space_group_name_H-M   'P 1'
#
loop_
_entity.id
_entity.type
_entity.pdbx_description
1 polymer ?
#
loop_
_entity_poly.entity_id
_entity_poly.type
_entity_poly.pdbx_seq_one_letter_code
_entity_poly.pdbx_strand_id
1 'polypeptide(L)'
;MEWKSVKVPPASIGPKAWRDRAIKAVGLAEAAIEITAHRYQDTPFRSATLFENQARRLARRKGCKYLPGALSENPESLEKFKSRQQRMQREREALEEAKKNVCSVTASTEDLSSDILYKVPEGKDSGWGFKLEMELLPFLRDLCAMQSNEQIGSYMLQTRSVIGHLLDQINRVNSEIFRLKETRDKLRLALADIRKGLVLNRMTNEMRKMRLALERSRNVREKSDKLIEDSVVVIKGAQKSVNDGLTQKMAESVAMTQHMEVSSGETRAALNRTQRWYDDMELASGVVLGPVDSRHLMLRERLDRPLVKVYQRHPATQLPEAATLVKGVGVLKDAMAETSRNIEMLKVARKRLNENIRDKKAGFRIDSGIVRFRKLKAPARIHLDESKPLGGN
;
A
#
# COMPACT_ATOMS: atom_id res chain seq x y z
N MET A 1 31.98 20.91 -39.80
CA MET A 1 32.90 21.47 -40.81
C MET A 1 34.13 20.58 -40.82
N GLU A 2 34.19 19.65 -41.77
CA GLU A 2 35.37 18.80 -41.95
C GLU A 2 36.45 19.59 -42.70
N TRP A 3 37.66 19.55 -42.14
CA TRP A 3 38.89 20.02 -42.77
C TRP A 3 39.52 18.87 -43.56
N LYS A 4 40.02 19.13 -44.78
CA LYS A 4 41.11 18.40 -45.46
C LYS A 4 41.63 19.23 -46.65
N SER A 5 42.71 19.96 -46.44
CA SER A 5 44.11 19.70 -46.85
C SER A 5 44.43 20.08 -48.31
N VAL A 6 45.11 21.22 -48.46
CA VAL A 6 45.64 21.74 -49.74
C VAL A 6 47.05 21.19 -49.97
N LYS A 7 47.29 20.59 -51.14
CA LYS A 7 48.64 20.32 -51.67
C LYS A 7 49.21 21.61 -52.27
N VAL A 8 50.42 21.99 -51.88
CA VAL A 8 51.15 23.14 -52.42
C VAL A 8 52.19 22.66 -53.45
N PRO A 9 52.13 23.09 -54.73
CA PRO A 9 53.20 22.93 -55.69
C PRO A 9 54.07 24.21 -55.82
N PRO A 10 55.28 24.10 -56.38
CA PRO A 10 56.43 24.94 -56.04
C PRO A 10 56.40 26.31 -56.72
N ALA A 11 56.80 27.33 -55.96
CA ALA A 11 56.97 28.68 -56.46
C ALA A 11 58.17 28.75 -57.42
N SER A 12 57.91 29.07 -58.70
CA SER A 12 58.93 29.48 -59.66
C SER A 12 58.83 31.00 -59.83
N ILE A 13 59.72 31.70 -59.16
CA ILE A 13 59.75 33.16 -59.00
C ILE A 13 60.47 33.77 -60.22
N GLY A 14 59.78 34.64 -60.97
CA GLY A 14 60.35 35.43 -62.07
C GLY A 14 59.33 36.39 -62.73
N PRO A 15 59.60 37.71 -62.82
CA PRO A 15 58.57 38.73 -63.07
C PRO A 15 58.06 38.84 -64.52
N LYS A 16 58.79 38.35 -65.53
CA LYS A 16 58.33 38.42 -66.94
C LYS A 16 57.23 37.40 -67.27
N ALA A 17 57.26 36.22 -66.66
CA ALA A 17 56.28 35.16 -66.94
C ALA A 17 54.91 35.39 -66.25
N TRP A 18 54.86 36.24 -65.21
CA TRP A 18 53.63 36.56 -64.48
C TRP A 18 52.71 37.49 -65.27
N ARG A 19 53.29 38.48 -65.96
CA ARG A 19 52.54 39.46 -66.76
C ARG A 19 51.83 38.79 -67.94
N ASP A 20 52.53 37.91 -68.66
CA ASP A 20 51.98 37.21 -69.82
C ASP A 20 50.94 36.15 -69.45
N ARG A 21 51.04 35.56 -68.24
CA ARG A 21 50.01 34.65 -67.70
C ARG A 21 48.81 35.38 -67.11
N ALA A 22 49.00 36.54 -66.48
CA ALA A 22 47.91 37.35 -65.96
C ALA A 22 47.01 37.88 -67.10
N ILE A 23 47.59 38.32 -68.22
CA ILE A 23 46.83 38.79 -69.39
C ILE A 23 46.03 37.63 -70.02
N LYS A 24 46.60 36.42 -70.14
CA LYS A 24 45.87 35.24 -70.62
C LYS A 24 44.81 34.73 -69.63
N ALA A 25 45.04 34.86 -68.33
CA ALA A 25 44.09 34.44 -67.30
C ALA A 25 42.90 35.40 -67.16
N VAL A 26 43.10 36.70 -67.38
CA VAL A 26 42.02 37.70 -67.40
C VAL A 26 41.11 37.49 -68.62
N GLY A 27 41.67 37.23 -69.81
CA GLY A 27 40.85 36.92 -71.01
C GLY A 27 40.06 35.60 -70.93
N LEU A 28 40.57 34.60 -70.20
CA LEU A 28 39.83 33.36 -69.90
C LEU A 28 38.76 33.55 -68.81
N ALA A 29 38.97 34.49 -67.88
CA ALA A 29 38.01 34.83 -66.84
C ALA A 29 36.84 35.67 -67.39
N GLU A 30 37.07 36.59 -68.33
CA GLU A 30 36.01 37.34 -69.03
C GLU A 30 35.10 36.40 -69.84
N ALA A 31 35.66 35.42 -70.55
CA ALA A 31 34.89 34.41 -71.29
C ALA A 31 34.07 33.47 -70.37
N ALA A 32 34.57 33.18 -69.16
CA ALA A 32 33.84 32.37 -68.17
C ALA A 32 32.71 33.16 -67.48
N ILE A 33 32.85 34.48 -67.36
CA ILE A 33 31.84 35.40 -66.81
C ILE A 33 30.69 35.61 -67.82
N GLU A 34 30.95 35.70 -69.13
CA GLU A 34 29.90 35.75 -70.17
C GLU A 34 29.05 34.46 -70.23
N ILE A 35 29.66 33.29 -69.99
CA ILE A 35 28.95 32.00 -69.99
C ILE A 35 28.12 31.80 -68.69
N THR A 36 28.52 32.41 -67.58
CA THR A 36 27.78 32.34 -66.30
C THR A 36 26.71 33.43 -66.15
N ALA A 37 26.79 34.53 -66.91
CA ALA A 37 25.77 35.59 -66.93
C ALA A 37 24.43 35.17 -67.57
N HIS A 38 24.40 34.09 -68.36
CA HIS A 38 23.17 33.60 -69.02
C HIS A 38 22.40 32.48 -68.28
N ARG A 39 22.77 32.09 -67.05
CA ARG A 39 22.10 31.01 -66.29
C ARG A 39 21.58 31.37 -64.91
N TYR A 40 21.25 32.65 -64.67
CA TYR A 40 20.53 33.09 -63.48
C TYR A 40 19.18 33.72 -63.83
N GLN A 41 18.21 32.88 -64.21
CA GLN A 41 16.80 33.09 -63.92
C GLN A 41 16.24 31.76 -63.40
N ASP A 42 15.52 31.81 -62.26
CA ASP A 42 14.73 30.75 -61.58
C ASP A 42 15.31 30.05 -60.32
N THR A 43 15.41 30.82 -59.22
CA THR A 43 14.86 30.68 -57.83
C THR A 43 14.73 29.29 -57.09
N PRO A 44 14.43 29.21 -55.75
CA PRO A 44 15.36 28.66 -54.76
C PRO A 44 14.83 27.46 -53.92
N PHE A 45 15.75 26.77 -53.25
CA PHE A 45 15.54 25.59 -52.41
C PHE A 45 14.73 25.87 -51.12
N ARG A 46 13.73 25.02 -50.84
CA ARG A 46 12.81 25.04 -49.68
C ARG A 46 13.44 24.47 -48.39
N SER A 47 12.96 24.97 -47.25
CA SER A 47 13.43 24.75 -45.88
C SER A 47 13.00 23.41 -45.23
N ALA A 48 13.81 22.98 -44.26
CA ALA A 48 13.77 21.72 -43.51
C ALA A 48 12.56 21.52 -42.54
N THR A 49 11.51 22.31 -42.63
CA THR A 49 10.32 22.23 -41.75
C THR A 49 9.19 21.34 -42.29
N LEU A 50 9.35 20.78 -43.49
CA LEU A 50 8.37 19.90 -44.14
C LEU A 50 8.51 18.41 -43.76
N PHE A 51 9.71 17.93 -43.40
CA PHE A 51 9.92 16.52 -43.03
C PHE A 51 9.47 16.20 -41.59
N GLU A 52 9.59 17.15 -40.67
CA GLU A 52 9.24 16.92 -39.26
C GLU A 52 7.72 16.81 -39.05
N ASN A 53 6.95 17.54 -39.87
CA ASN A 53 5.49 17.50 -39.83
C ASN A 53 4.91 16.26 -40.53
N GLN A 54 5.66 15.62 -41.42
CA GLN A 54 5.27 14.39 -42.09
C GLN A 54 5.45 13.16 -41.17
N ALA A 55 6.49 13.16 -40.32
CA ALA A 55 6.72 12.12 -39.30
C ALA A 55 5.65 12.12 -38.18
N ARG A 56 5.20 13.29 -37.72
CA ARG A 56 4.14 13.41 -36.69
C ARG A 56 2.77 12.96 -37.20
N ARG A 57 2.48 13.08 -38.50
CA ARG A 57 1.23 12.58 -39.12
C ARG A 57 1.22 11.05 -39.28
N LEU A 58 2.37 10.42 -39.50
CA LEU A 58 2.50 8.96 -39.59
C LEU A 58 2.36 8.27 -38.22
N ALA A 59 2.83 8.89 -37.13
CA ALA A 59 2.67 8.36 -35.78
C ALA A 59 1.20 8.32 -35.29
N ARG A 60 0.35 9.24 -35.76
CA ARG A 60 -1.08 9.27 -35.41
C ARG A 60 -1.94 8.27 -36.19
N ARG A 61 -1.48 7.80 -37.36
CA ARG A 61 -2.20 6.81 -38.20
C ARG A 61 -2.03 5.35 -37.76
N LYS A 62 -1.11 5.03 -36.84
CA LYS A 62 -0.82 3.65 -36.38
C LYS A 62 -1.29 3.31 -34.95
N GLY A 63 -2.13 4.14 -34.32
CA GLY A 63 -2.78 3.77 -33.05
C GLY A 63 -1.85 3.46 -31.87
N CYS A 64 -0.59 3.90 -31.89
CA CYS A 64 0.32 3.73 -30.76
C CYS A 64 -0.01 4.74 -29.65
N LYS A 65 -0.57 4.25 -28.53
CA LYS A 65 -0.71 5.01 -27.29
C LYS A 65 0.68 5.24 -26.68
N TYR A 66 1.10 6.50 -26.63
CA TYR A 66 2.24 6.93 -25.83
C TYR A 66 1.83 6.92 -24.34
N LEU A 67 2.34 5.95 -23.58
CA LEU A 67 2.26 5.96 -22.11
C LEU A 67 3.57 6.55 -21.57
N PRO A 68 3.54 7.59 -20.70
CA PRO A 68 4.73 8.11 -20.05
C PRO A 68 5.34 7.05 -19.13
N GLY A 69 6.61 6.73 -19.37
CA GLY A 69 7.33 5.64 -18.73
C GLY A 69 7.47 5.76 -17.21
N ALA A 70 7.17 4.66 -16.52
CA ALA A 70 7.86 4.31 -15.29
C ALA A 70 9.22 3.71 -15.68
N LEU A 71 10.30 4.43 -15.37
CA LEU A 71 11.64 3.86 -15.42
C LEU A 71 11.75 2.86 -14.26
N SER A 72 11.63 1.58 -14.59
CA SER A 72 12.10 0.48 -13.74
C SER A 72 13.61 0.65 -13.57
N GLU A 73 14.04 0.84 -12.32
CA GLU A 73 15.45 0.94 -11.95
C GLU A 73 16.14 -0.40 -12.17
N ASN A 74 16.71 -0.58 -13.36
CA ASN A 74 17.49 -1.74 -13.72
C ASN A 74 18.92 -1.57 -13.14
N PRO A 75 19.42 -2.47 -12.26
CA PRO A 75 20.69 -2.31 -11.54
C PRO A 75 21.92 -2.16 -12.45
N GLU A 76 21.86 -2.64 -13.70
CA GLU A 76 22.92 -2.45 -14.70
C GLU A 76 23.19 -0.99 -15.08
N SER A 77 22.21 -0.09 -14.89
CA SER A 77 22.33 1.32 -15.28
C SER A 77 23.19 2.14 -14.30
N LEU A 78 23.16 1.78 -13.01
CA LEU A 78 23.92 2.46 -11.97
C LEU A 78 25.40 2.07 -12.01
N GLU A 79 25.69 0.80 -12.32
CA GLU A 79 27.07 0.32 -12.51
C GLU A 79 27.70 0.94 -13.76
N LYS A 80 26.97 0.99 -14.89
CA LYS A 80 27.45 1.69 -16.11
C LYS A 80 27.72 3.18 -15.86
N PHE A 81 26.93 3.84 -15.01
CA PHE A 81 27.16 5.24 -14.63
C PHE A 81 28.42 5.40 -13.75
N LYS A 82 28.61 4.52 -12.75
CA LYS A 82 29.80 4.51 -11.89
C LYS A 82 31.08 4.20 -12.68
N SER A 83 31.05 3.26 -13.62
CA SER A 83 32.19 2.98 -14.51
C SER A 83 32.53 4.15 -15.43
N ARG A 84 31.54 4.92 -15.91
CA ARG A 84 31.77 6.15 -16.69
C ARG A 84 32.41 7.26 -15.85
N GLN A 85 31.98 7.43 -14.60
CA GLN A 85 32.59 8.39 -13.66
C GLN A 85 34.05 8.05 -13.38
N GLN A 86 34.36 6.77 -13.12
CA GLN A 86 35.74 6.32 -12.89
C GLN A 86 36.64 6.48 -14.12
N ARG A 87 36.11 6.25 -15.34
CA ARG A 87 36.86 6.45 -16.58
C ARG A 87 37.21 7.93 -16.82
N MET A 88 36.25 8.82 -16.57
CA MET A 88 36.47 10.28 -16.62
C MET A 88 37.50 10.77 -15.60
N GLN A 89 37.55 10.13 -14.42
CA GLN A 89 38.53 10.45 -13.38
C GLN A 89 39.94 10.03 -13.83
N ARG A 90 40.09 8.81 -14.35
CA ARG A 90 41.37 8.29 -14.88
C ARG A 90 41.88 9.09 -16.09
N GLU A 91 40.99 9.52 -16.98
CA GLU A 91 41.35 10.37 -18.12
C GLU A 91 41.82 11.76 -17.67
N ARG A 92 41.28 12.32 -16.57
CA ARG A 92 41.77 13.57 -15.98
C ARG A 92 43.13 13.40 -15.31
N GLU A 93 43.32 12.32 -14.56
CA GLU A 93 44.59 12.00 -13.91
C GLU A 93 45.70 11.77 -14.94
N ALA A 94 45.42 11.03 -16.03
CA ALA A 94 46.35 10.84 -17.14
C ALA A 94 46.70 12.16 -17.87
N LEU A 95 45.76 13.10 -17.97
CA LEU A 95 45.99 14.40 -18.60
C LEU A 95 46.85 15.33 -17.72
N GLU A 96 46.71 15.24 -16.40
CA GLU A 96 47.55 15.97 -15.44
C GLU A 96 48.96 15.36 -15.35
N GLU A 97 49.08 14.04 -15.49
CA GLU A 97 50.38 13.36 -15.57
C GLU A 97 51.12 13.65 -16.89
N ALA A 98 50.38 13.74 -18.01
CA ALA A 98 50.94 14.17 -19.30
C ALA A 98 51.43 15.63 -19.27
N LYS A 99 50.78 16.52 -18.51
CA LYS A 99 51.26 17.91 -18.33
C LYS A 99 52.54 17.99 -17.50
N LYS A 100 52.74 17.09 -16.53
CA LYS A 100 53.99 17.02 -15.76
C LYS A 100 55.17 16.53 -16.60
N ASN A 101 54.92 15.72 -17.63
CA ASN A 101 55.96 15.15 -18.50
C ASN A 101 56.33 16.00 -19.73
N VAL A 102 55.75 17.20 -19.93
CA VAL A 102 56.02 18.06 -21.09
C VAL A 102 56.87 19.30 -20.74
N CYS A 103 57.62 19.26 -19.63
CA CYS A 103 58.56 20.34 -19.29
C CYS A 103 59.98 19.80 -19.04
N SER A 104 60.62 19.30 -20.10
CA SER A 104 62.08 19.13 -20.18
C SER A 104 62.52 18.82 -21.62
N VAL A 105 62.46 19.81 -22.51
CA VAL A 105 63.30 19.81 -23.72
C VAL A 105 63.98 21.17 -23.82
N THR A 106 65.11 21.28 -23.12
CA THR A 106 66.17 22.23 -23.45
C THR A 106 66.82 21.80 -24.75
N ALA A 107 66.59 22.52 -25.84
CA ALA A 107 67.38 22.40 -27.05
C ALA A 107 68.49 23.47 -27.02
N SER A 108 69.64 23.08 -26.49
CA SER A 108 70.93 23.69 -26.76
C SER A 108 71.62 22.88 -27.85
N THR A 109 72.08 23.53 -28.91
CA THR A 109 73.29 23.28 -29.73
C THR A 109 73.11 24.05 -31.06
N GLU A 110 73.88 25.11 -31.29
CA GLU A 110 75.21 25.14 -31.92
C GLU A 110 75.11 25.70 -33.35
N ASP A 111 75.90 26.74 -33.55
CA ASP A 111 76.59 27.13 -34.77
C ASP A 111 76.46 26.17 -35.96
N LEU A 112 75.93 26.68 -37.07
CA LEU A 112 76.31 26.23 -38.39
C LEU A 112 76.16 27.39 -39.40
N SER A 113 77.33 27.78 -39.91
CA SER A 113 77.55 28.19 -41.29
C SER A 113 77.11 29.60 -41.69
N SER A 114 78.07 30.52 -41.54
CA SER A 114 78.60 31.23 -42.70
C SER A 114 78.57 30.35 -43.95
N ASP A 115 77.88 30.77 -45.01
CA ASP A 115 78.20 30.47 -46.42
C ASP A 115 77.04 30.90 -47.34
N ILE A 116 76.96 32.18 -47.66
CA ILE A 116 76.61 32.58 -49.04
C ILE A 116 77.77 33.46 -49.51
N LEU A 117 78.84 32.74 -49.82
CA LEU A 117 80.01 33.18 -50.55
C LEU A 117 79.56 33.77 -51.90
N TYR A 118 80.05 34.97 -52.20
CA TYR A 118 80.04 35.57 -53.52
C TYR A 118 80.47 34.54 -54.58
N LYS A 119 79.63 34.28 -55.60
CA LYS A 119 80.11 33.80 -56.89
C LYS A 119 80.46 35.02 -57.76
N VAL A 120 81.70 35.47 -57.63
CA VAL A 120 82.38 36.24 -58.67
C VAL A 120 82.79 35.24 -59.77
N PRO A 121 82.36 35.40 -61.03
CA PRO A 121 82.93 34.65 -62.14
C PRO A 121 84.20 35.36 -62.61
N GLU A 122 85.36 34.76 -62.36
CA GLU A 122 86.62 35.16 -62.99
C GLU A 122 86.69 34.63 -64.43
N GLY A 123 87.08 35.51 -65.35
CA GLY A 123 87.76 35.12 -66.59
C GLY A 123 87.06 35.53 -67.89
N LYS A 124 87.44 36.67 -68.46
CA LYS A 124 88.50 36.77 -69.50
C LYS A 124 88.42 38.13 -70.19
N ASP A 125 89.54 38.84 -70.12
CA ASP A 125 89.82 40.03 -70.91
C ASP A 125 89.79 39.71 -72.41
N SER A 126 88.88 40.36 -73.13
CA SER A 126 89.13 40.82 -74.50
C SER A 126 88.19 41.98 -74.79
N GLY A 127 88.79 43.15 -75.02
CA GLY A 127 88.12 44.42 -75.07
C GLY A 127 87.07 44.52 -76.18
N TRP A 128 85.92 45.05 -75.81
CA TRP A 128 85.09 45.89 -76.68
C TRP A 128 84.62 47.06 -75.84
N GLY A 129 85.11 48.24 -76.20
CA GLY A 129 84.83 49.48 -75.48
C GLY A 129 83.36 49.87 -75.59
N PHE A 130 82.80 50.29 -74.47
CA PHE A 130 81.94 51.47 -74.44
C PHE A 130 82.28 52.26 -73.18
N LYS A 131 82.95 53.38 -73.43
CA LYS A 131 83.14 54.49 -72.50
C LYS A 131 81.78 55.18 -72.36
N LEU A 132 80.87 54.61 -71.57
CA LEU A 132 79.63 55.25 -71.14
C LEU A 132 79.32 54.77 -69.70
N GLU A 133 79.34 55.73 -68.78
CA GLU A 133 78.60 55.70 -67.51
C GLU A 133 79.07 54.71 -66.42
N MET A 134 80.24 55.01 -65.86
CA MET A 134 80.63 54.61 -64.50
C MET A 134 79.77 55.28 -63.39
N GLU A 135 78.77 56.09 -63.75
CA GLU A 135 77.85 56.75 -62.81
C GLU A 135 76.53 55.97 -62.57
N LEU A 136 76.22 54.90 -63.33
CA LEU A 136 74.95 54.15 -63.20
C LEU A 136 74.97 52.92 -62.26
N LEU A 137 76.15 52.47 -61.80
CA LEU A 137 76.26 51.31 -60.89
C LEU A 137 75.66 51.57 -59.49
N PRO A 138 75.87 52.74 -58.86
CA PRO A 138 75.15 53.13 -57.65
C PRO A 138 73.63 53.22 -57.91
N PHE A 139 73.23 53.76 -59.06
CA PHE A 139 71.83 53.92 -59.45
C PHE A 139 71.09 52.59 -59.62
N LEU A 140 71.72 51.57 -60.25
CA LEU A 140 71.13 50.24 -60.38
C LEU A 140 71.07 49.49 -59.04
N ARG A 141 72.08 49.65 -58.18
CA ARG A 141 72.05 49.10 -56.81
C ARG A 141 70.92 49.73 -56.00
N ASP A 142 70.77 51.05 -56.09
CA ASP A 142 69.75 51.80 -55.37
C ASP A 142 68.34 51.54 -55.95
N LEU A 143 68.21 51.30 -57.26
CA LEU A 143 66.97 50.90 -57.92
C LEU A 143 66.56 49.47 -57.54
N CYS A 144 67.51 48.52 -57.52
CA CYS A 144 67.26 47.15 -57.04
C CYS A 144 66.94 47.13 -55.54
N ALA A 145 67.62 47.96 -54.74
CA ALA A 145 67.29 48.14 -53.33
C ALA A 145 65.91 48.78 -53.16
N MET A 146 65.53 49.77 -53.98
CA MET A 146 64.19 50.35 -53.99
C MET A 146 63.11 49.33 -54.34
N GLN A 147 63.27 48.56 -55.42
CA GLN A 147 62.30 47.53 -55.80
C GLN A 147 62.20 46.40 -54.76
N SER A 148 63.33 45.99 -54.17
CA SER A 148 63.34 45.01 -53.08
C SER A 148 62.64 45.55 -51.83
N ASN A 149 62.96 46.79 -51.44
CA ASN A 149 62.31 47.46 -50.30
C ASN A 149 60.81 47.69 -50.53
N GLU A 150 60.39 47.97 -51.77
CA GLU A 150 58.98 48.10 -52.14
C GLU A 150 58.24 46.75 -52.04
N GLN A 151 58.86 45.66 -52.49
CA GLN A 151 58.29 44.31 -52.34
C GLN A 151 58.25 43.85 -50.89
N ILE A 152 59.31 44.12 -50.11
CA ILE A 152 59.35 43.88 -48.67
C ILE A 152 58.25 44.70 -47.97
N GLY A 153 58.09 45.98 -48.34
CA GLY A 153 57.04 46.84 -47.82
C GLY A 153 55.64 46.31 -48.13
N SER A 154 55.38 45.92 -49.38
CA SER A 154 54.10 45.34 -49.80
C SER A 154 53.80 44.01 -49.09
N TYR A 155 54.79 43.13 -48.97
CA TYR A 155 54.68 41.88 -48.22
C TYR A 155 54.41 42.11 -46.73
N MET A 156 55.11 43.05 -46.10
CA MET A 156 54.91 43.38 -44.69
C MET A 156 53.53 44.00 -44.43
N LEU A 157 53.01 44.83 -45.35
CA LEU A 157 51.65 45.36 -45.28
C LEU A 157 50.59 44.26 -45.42
N GLN A 158 50.74 43.36 -46.39
CA GLN A 158 49.84 42.21 -46.57
C GLN A 158 49.88 41.29 -45.34
N THR A 159 51.07 41.01 -44.81
CA THR A 159 51.25 40.18 -43.60
C THR A 159 50.60 40.87 -42.39
N ARG A 160 50.77 42.17 -42.22
CA ARG A 160 50.13 42.95 -41.14
C ARG A 160 48.61 42.97 -41.26
N SER A 161 48.06 43.03 -42.49
CA SER A 161 46.63 42.92 -42.74
C SER A 161 46.08 41.54 -42.35
N VAL A 162 46.75 40.45 -42.74
CA VAL A 162 46.38 39.08 -42.35
C VAL A 162 46.46 38.90 -40.84
N ILE A 163 47.52 39.40 -40.19
CA ILE A 163 47.64 39.37 -38.72
C ILE A 163 46.50 40.16 -38.06
N GLY A 164 46.17 41.35 -38.56
CA GLY A 164 45.05 42.14 -38.07
C GLY A 164 43.72 41.39 -38.17
N HIS A 165 43.45 40.75 -39.29
CA HIS A 165 42.27 39.90 -39.46
C HIS A 165 42.25 38.70 -38.51
N LEU A 166 43.37 38.02 -38.32
CA LEU A 166 43.45 36.90 -37.37
C LEU A 166 43.20 37.36 -35.93
N LEU A 167 43.78 38.49 -35.53
CA LEU A 167 43.55 39.08 -34.20
C LEU A 167 42.08 39.47 -33.99
N ASP A 168 41.43 40.07 -35.01
CA ASP A 168 40.00 40.39 -34.95
C ASP A 168 39.13 39.13 -34.82
N GLN A 169 39.45 38.07 -35.58
CA GLN A 169 38.73 36.79 -35.47
C GLN A 169 38.92 36.16 -34.09
N ILE A 170 40.15 36.17 -33.55
CA ILE A 170 40.44 35.70 -32.20
C ILE A 170 39.62 36.47 -31.16
N ASN A 171 39.55 37.80 -31.29
CA ASN A 171 38.78 38.64 -30.36
C ASN A 171 37.28 38.37 -30.44
N ARG A 172 36.73 38.17 -31.64
CA ARG A 172 35.31 37.78 -31.83
C ARG A 172 35.00 36.43 -31.17
N VAL A 173 35.82 35.41 -31.46
CA VAL A 173 35.66 34.07 -30.87
C VAL A 173 35.79 34.13 -29.34
N ASN A 174 36.76 34.88 -28.81
CA ASN A 174 36.91 35.06 -27.35
C ASN A 174 35.66 35.67 -26.74
N SER A 175 35.10 36.71 -27.35
CA SER A 175 33.86 37.37 -26.89
C SER A 175 32.67 36.38 -26.86
N GLU A 176 32.55 35.53 -27.87
CA GLU A 176 31.54 34.47 -27.91
C GLU A 176 31.76 33.41 -26.83
N ILE A 177 33.00 32.97 -26.62
CA ILE A 177 33.37 32.03 -25.55
C ILE A 177 32.95 32.58 -24.18
N PHE A 178 33.17 33.87 -23.92
CA PHE A 178 32.75 34.50 -22.67
C PHE A 178 31.22 34.49 -22.50
N ARG A 179 30.46 34.88 -23.53
CA ARG A 179 28.99 34.83 -23.51
C ARG A 179 28.45 33.41 -23.31
N LEU A 180 29.06 32.41 -23.97
CA LEU A 180 28.67 31.00 -23.81
C LEU A 180 29.00 30.47 -22.41
N LYS A 181 30.11 30.89 -21.80
CA LYS A 181 30.44 30.52 -20.42
C LYS A 181 29.43 31.11 -19.43
N GLU A 182 29.07 32.39 -19.59
CA GLU A 182 28.12 33.06 -18.70
C GLU A 182 26.72 32.42 -18.79
N THR A 183 26.23 32.17 -20.01
CA THR A 183 24.93 31.51 -20.23
C THR A 183 24.92 30.09 -19.66
N ARG A 184 25.98 29.31 -19.87
CA ARG A 184 26.15 27.99 -19.27
C ARG A 184 26.09 28.03 -17.75
N ASP A 185 26.74 29.01 -17.12
CA ASP A 185 26.76 29.11 -15.65
C ASP A 185 25.40 29.55 -15.09
N LYS A 186 24.69 30.44 -15.78
CA LYS A 186 23.27 30.76 -15.48
C LYS A 186 22.38 29.51 -15.58
N LEU A 187 22.52 28.70 -16.64
CA LEU A 187 21.78 27.44 -16.79
C LEU A 187 22.12 26.43 -15.69
N ARG A 188 23.39 26.34 -15.27
CA ARG A 188 23.80 25.45 -14.18
C ARG A 188 23.17 25.85 -12.86
N LEU A 189 23.11 27.14 -12.56
CA LEU A 189 22.44 27.65 -11.37
C LEU A 189 20.94 27.30 -11.40
N ALA A 190 20.25 27.60 -12.51
CA ALA A 190 18.83 27.28 -12.68
C ALA A 190 18.55 25.78 -12.54
N LEU A 191 19.39 24.92 -13.11
CA LEU A 191 19.28 23.47 -12.95
C LEU A 191 19.51 23.03 -11.50
N ALA A 192 20.43 23.65 -10.77
CA ALA A 192 20.66 23.36 -9.37
C ALA A 192 19.43 23.74 -8.52
N ASP A 193 18.80 24.88 -8.79
CA ASP A 193 17.61 25.31 -8.07
C ASP A 193 16.38 24.45 -8.39
N ILE A 194 16.19 24.04 -9.65
CA ILE A 194 15.16 23.07 -10.03
C ILE A 194 15.39 21.73 -9.32
N ARG A 195 16.63 21.24 -9.28
CA ARG A 195 16.97 19.99 -8.58
C ARG A 195 16.66 20.09 -7.08
N LYS A 196 17.01 21.19 -6.43
CA LYS A 196 16.64 21.46 -5.03
C LYS A 196 15.11 21.43 -4.86
N GLY A 197 14.38 22.12 -5.74
CA GLY A 197 12.91 22.13 -5.73
C GLY A 197 12.29 20.74 -5.86
N LEU A 198 12.82 19.89 -6.75
CA LEU A 198 12.35 18.51 -6.93
C LEU A 198 12.61 17.64 -5.70
N VAL A 199 13.77 17.79 -5.05
CA VAL A 199 14.09 17.07 -3.81
C VAL A 199 13.15 17.49 -2.68
N LEU A 200 12.93 18.80 -2.51
CA LEU A 200 11.98 19.33 -1.53
C LEU A 200 10.54 18.85 -1.80
N ASN A 201 10.12 18.85 -3.07
CA ASN A 201 8.79 18.37 -3.45
C ASN A 201 8.63 16.86 -3.16
N ARG A 202 9.67 16.05 -3.43
CA ARG A 202 9.69 14.64 -3.05
C ARG A 202 9.54 14.45 -1.53
N MET A 203 10.35 15.16 -0.74
CA MET A 203 10.30 15.07 0.73
C MET A 203 8.94 15.50 1.30
N THR A 204 8.39 16.61 0.81
CA THR A 204 7.08 17.10 1.23
C THR A 204 5.94 16.16 0.85
N ASN A 205 6.01 15.51 -0.31
CA ASN A 205 5.03 14.51 -0.71
C ASN A 205 5.08 13.27 0.20
N GLU A 206 6.28 12.77 0.52
CA GLU A 206 6.43 11.65 1.47
C GLU A 206 5.94 12.02 2.89
N MET A 207 6.23 13.24 3.37
CA MET A 207 5.67 13.72 4.65
C MET A 207 4.13 13.75 4.65
N ARG A 208 3.50 14.14 3.54
CA ARG A 208 2.03 14.12 3.41
C ARG A 208 1.49 12.70 3.44
N LYS A 209 2.11 11.75 2.73
CA LYS A 209 1.71 10.33 2.75
C LYS A 209 1.83 9.75 4.15
N MET A 210 2.94 10.02 4.84
CA MET A 210 3.16 9.57 6.22
C MET A 210 2.10 10.13 7.18
N ARG A 211 1.77 11.43 7.06
CA ARG A 211 0.71 12.05 7.87
C ARG A 211 -0.64 11.37 7.69
N LEU A 212 -1.04 11.12 6.43
CA LEU A 212 -2.29 10.41 6.13
C LEU A 212 -2.28 8.97 6.67
N ALA A 213 -1.15 8.26 6.60
CA ALA A 213 -1.03 6.91 7.16
C ALA A 213 -1.18 6.91 8.69
N LEU A 214 -0.57 7.88 9.38
CA LEU A 214 -0.70 8.05 10.83
C LEU A 214 -2.15 8.38 11.23
N GLU A 215 -2.82 9.24 10.47
CA GLU A 215 -4.21 9.62 10.72
C GLU A 215 -5.16 8.43 10.50
N ARG A 216 -4.95 7.64 9.44
CA ARG A 216 -5.68 6.38 9.22
C ARG A 216 -5.44 5.38 10.36
N SER A 217 -4.19 5.20 10.78
CA SER A 217 -3.83 4.33 11.90
C SER A 217 -4.47 4.79 13.22
N ARG A 218 -4.50 6.09 13.47
CA ARG A 218 -5.16 6.68 14.64
C ARG A 218 -6.67 6.42 14.61
N ASN A 219 -7.33 6.69 13.49
CA ASN A 219 -8.76 6.46 13.32
C ASN A 219 -9.14 4.98 13.52
N VAL A 220 -8.32 4.07 12.99
CA VAL A 220 -8.52 2.62 13.21
C VAL A 220 -8.37 2.26 14.69
N ARG A 221 -7.36 2.79 15.39
CA ARG A 221 -7.20 2.56 16.83
C ARG A 221 -8.38 3.09 17.63
N GLU A 222 -8.79 4.33 17.40
CA GLU A 222 -9.96 4.93 18.07
C GLU A 222 -11.25 4.13 17.80
N LYS A 223 -11.44 3.61 16.59
CA LYS A 223 -12.56 2.72 16.27
C LYS A 223 -12.46 1.38 16.98
N SER A 224 -11.28 0.76 17.01
CA SER A 224 -11.05 -0.49 17.73
C SER A 224 -11.30 -0.32 19.23
N ASP A 225 -10.81 0.77 19.82
CA ASP A 225 -11.00 1.06 21.25
C ASP A 225 -12.49 1.24 21.57
N LYS A 226 -13.23 2.00 20.74
CA LYS A 226 -14.70 2.14 20.89
C LYS A 226 -15.43 0.80 20.76
N LEU A 227 -15.09 -0.01 19.76
CA LEU A 227 -15.71 -1.33 19.58
C LEU A 227 -15.41 -2.27 20.76
N ILE A 228 -14.20 -2.19 21.32
CA ILE A 228 -13.83 -2.94 22.53
C ILE A 228 -14.68 -2.45 23.71
N GLU A 229 -14.81 -1.15 23.91
CA GLU A 229 -15.63 -0.57 24.98
C GLU A 229 -17.10 -1.00 24.86
N ASP A 230 -17.69 -0.86 23.67
CA ASP A 230 -19.06 -1.30 23.38
C ASP A 230 -19.24 -2.80 23.65
N SER A 231 -18.27 -3.62 23.24
CA SER A 231 -18.31 -5.07 23.48
C SER A 231 -18.25 -5.40 24.97
N VAL A 232 -17.46 -4.67 25.76
CA VAL A 232 -17.37 -4.85 27.21
C VAL A 232 -18.69 -4.48 27.88
N VAL A 233 -19.33 -3.39 27.47
CA VAL A 233 -20.65 -2.98 27.99
C VAL A 233 -21.69 -4.07 27.71
N VAL A 234 -21.75 -4.58 26.47
CA VAL A 234 -22.69 -5.66 26.10
C VAL A 234 -22.43 -6.93 26.91
N ILE A 235 -21.16 -7.33 27.07
CA ILE A 235 -20.79 -8.51 27.87
C ILE A 235 -21.21 -8.33 29.33
N LYS A 236 -20.92 -7.18 29.94
CA LYS A 236 -21.32 -6.87 31.32
C LYS A 236 -22.84 -6.90 31.48
N GLY A 237 -23.58 -6.29 30.54
CA GLY A 237 -25.03 -6.28 30.52
C GLY A 237 -25.62 -7.69 30.41
N ALA A 238 -25.11 -8.51 29.50
CA ALA A 238 -25.53 -9.90 29.33
C ALA A 238 -25.20 -10.75 30.57
N GLN A 239 -24.01 -10.58 31.16
CA GLN A 239 -23.62 -11.26 32.40
C GLN A 239 -24.56 -10.92 33.55
N LYS A 240 -24.87 -9.63 33.74
CA LYS A 240 -25.81 -9.17 34.76
C LYS A 240 -27.20 -9.77 34.55
N SER A 241 -27.75 -9.64 33.34
CA SER A 241 -29.07 -10.18 32.99
C SER A 241 -29.18 -11.69 33.25
N VAL A 242 -28.16 -12.48 32.86
CA VAL A 242 -28.18 -13.93 33.10
C VAL A 242 -28.04 -14.26 34.59
N ASN A 243 -27.23 -13.53 35.35
CA ASN A 243 -27.08 -13.75 36.79
C ASN A 243 -28.36 -13.42 37.54
N ASP A 244 -29.02 -12.31 37.19
CA ASP A 244 -30.30 -11.90 37.76
C ASP A 244 -31.37 -12.96 37.45
N GLY A 245 -31.45 -13.41 36.19
CA GLY A 245 -32.38 -14.46 35.77
C GLY A 245 -32.14 -15.81 36.45
N LEU A 246 -30.88 -16.21 36.66
CA LEU A 246 -30.56 -17.43 37.41
C LEU A 246 -30.94 -17.30 38.89
N THR A 247 -30.68 -16.14 39.50
CA THR A 247 -31.04 -15.88 40.91
C THR A 247 -32.55 -15.89 41.09
N GLN A 248 -33.29 -15.29 40.16
CA GLN A 248 -34.75 -15.35 40.13
C GLN A 248 -35.26 -16.79 40.00
N LYS A 249 -34.76 -17.57 39.02
CA LYS A 249 -35.15 -18.98 38.85
C LYS A 249 -34.87 -19.84 40.08
N MET A 250 -33.76 -19.57 40.77
CA MET A 250 -33.44 -20.23 42.03
C MET A 250 -34.45 -19.88 43.12
N ALA A 251 -34.79 -18.60 43.27
CA ALA A 251 -35.79 -18.15 44.24
C ALA A 251 -37.18 -18.75 43.94
N GLU A 252 -37.61 -18.73 42.68
CA GLU A 252 -38.86 -19.35 42.23
C GLU A 252 -38.86 -20.87 42.49
N SER A 253 -37.75 -21.56 42.23
CA SER A 253 -37.64 -23.00 42.49
C SER A 253 -37.75 -23.33 43.98
N VAL A 254 -37.19 -22.50 44.86
CA VAL A 254 -37.32 -22.65 46.32
C VAL A 254 -38.77 -22.42 46.75
N ALA A 255 -39.40 -21.34 46.29
CA ALA A 255 -40.80 -21.03 46.61
C ALA A 255 -41.75 -22.14 46.16
N MET A 256 -41.57 -22.65 44.93
CA MET A 256 -42.37 -23.77 44.41
C MET A 256 -42.14 -25.06 45.20
N THR A 257 -40.90 -25.32 45.61
CA THR A 257 -40.60 -26.49 46.46
C THR A 257 -41.33 -26.40 47.80
N GLN A 258 -41.30 -25.24 48.45
CA GLN A 258 -42.02 -25.01 49.71
C GLN A 258 -43.53 -25.20 49.55
N HIS A 259 -44.14 -24.63 48.50
CA HIS A 259 -45.57 -24.79 48.24
C HIS A 259 -45.95 -26.26 48.01
N MET A 260 -45.15 -27.00 47.24
CA MET A 260 -45.40 -28.44 47.03
C MET A 260 -45.20 -29.28 48.29
N GLU A 261 -44.25 -28.92 49.16
CA GLU A 261 -44.05 -29.59 50.46
C GLU A 261 -45.25 -29.40 51.37
N VAL A 262 -45.81 -28.17 51.43
CA VAL A 262 -47.06 -27.89 52.15
C VAL A 262 -48.22 -28.71 51.57
N SER A 263 -48.42 -28.66 50.25
CA SER A 263 -49.49 -29.41 49.57
C SER A 263 -49.34 -30.94 49.73
N SER A 264 -48.11 -31.46 49.76
CA SER A 264 -47.84 -32.88 50.05
C SER A 264 -48.21 -33.23 51.49
N GLY A 265 -47.95 -32.33 52.45
CA GLY A 265 -48.39 -32.44 53.85
C GLY A 265 -49.92 -32.46 53.98
N GLU A 266 -50.60 -31.55 53.29
CA GLU A 266 -52.07 -31.49 53.25
C GLU A 266 -52.68 -32.76 52.63
N THR A 267 -52.12 -33.23 51.50
CA THR A 267 -52.53 -34.47 50.84
C THR A 267 -52.34 -35.68 51.74
N ARG A 268 -51.24 -35.72 52.51
CA ARG A 268 -51.00 -36.78 53.51
C ARG A 268 -52.03 -36.73 54.63
N ALA A 269 -52.35 -35.54 55.14
CA ALA A 269 -53.38 -35.38 56.17
C ALA A 269 -54.77 -35.78 55.64
N ALA A 270 -55.12 -35.37 54.42
CA ALA A 270 -56.35 -35.76 53.76
C ALA A 270 -56.45 -37.28 53.59
N LEU A 271 -55.39 -37.95 53.12
CA LEU A 271 -55.32 -39.41 52.99
C LEU A 271 -55.56 -40.10 54.34
N ASN A 272 -54.91 -39.64 55.41
CA ASN A 272 -55.10 -40.22 56.73
C ASN A 272 -56.53 -40.03 57.24
N ARG A 273 -57.16 -38.89 56.95
CA ARG A 273 -58.57 -38.65 57.32
C ARG A 273 -59.48 -39.57 56.51
N THR A 274 -59.34 -39.62 55.18
CA THR A 274 -60.19 -40.46 54.32
C THR A 274 -60.01 -41.93 54.62
N GLN A 275 -58.80 -42.38 54.97
CA GLN A 275 -58.58 -43.75 55.42
C GLN A 275 -59.35 -44.06 56.70
N ARG A 276 -59.32 -43.17 57.71
CA ARG A 276 -60.12 -43.36 58.94
C ARG A 276 -61.62 -43.41 58.65
N TRP A 277 -62.12 -42.51 57.80
CA TRP A 277 -63.51 -42.54 57.36
C TRP A 277 -63.86 -43.87 56.68
N TYR A 278 -62.97 -44.39 55.85
CA TYR A 278 -63.15 -45.69 55.20
C TYR A 278 -63.18 -46.83 56.22
N ASP A 279 -62.26 -46.84 57.19
CA ASP A 279 -62.19 -47.86 58.24
C ASP A 279 -63.45 -47.82 59.13
N ASP A 280 -63.94 -46.62 59.48
CA ASP A 280 -65.20 -46.42 60.22
C ASP A 280 -66.42 -46.88 59.40
N MET A 281 -66.46 -46.62 58.10
CA MET A 281 -67.50 -47.11 57.19
C MET A 281 -67.44 -48.63 57.03
N GLU A 282 -66.25 -49.23 56.99
CA GLU A 282 -66.07 -50.68 56.96
C GLU A 282 -66.59 -51.32 58.25
N LEU A 283 -66.27 -50.74 59.40
CA LEU A 283 -66.80 -51.17 60.69
C LEU A 283 -68.33 -51.06 60.73
N ALA A 284 -68.89 -49.92 60.33
CA ALA A 284 -70.34 -49.71 60.27
C ALA A 284 -71.01 -50.70 59.32
N SER A 285 -70.40 -51.00 58.17
CA SER A 285 -70.88 -52.01 57.22
C SER A 285 -70.91 -53.39 57.87
N GLY A 286 -69.86 -53.78 58.59
CA GLY A 286 -69.82 -55.04 59.35
C GLY A 286 -70.90 -55.12 60.43
N VAL A 287 -71.13 -54.04 61.17
CA VAL A 287 -72.19 -53.98 62.20
C VAL A 287 -73.59 -54.08 61.59
N VAL A 288 -73.85 -53.39 60.48
CA VAL A 288 -75.17 -53.39 59.82
C VAL A 288 -75.44 -54.73 59.13
N LEU A 289 -74.42 -55.39 58.59
CA LEU A 289 -74.54 -56.74 58.03
C LEU A 289 -74.68 -57.80 59.14
N GLY A 290 -74.10 -57.58 60.32
CA GLY A 290 -74.27 -58.45 61.49
C GLY A 290 -73.95 -59.93 61.20
N PRO A 291 -74.74 -60.91 61.69
CA PRO A 291 -74.52 -62.34 61.41
C PRO A 291 -74.76 -62.75 59.94
N VAL A 292 -75.19 -61.82 59.07
CA VAL A 292 -75.25 -62.01 57.62
C VAL A 292 -73.87 -61.82 56.98
N ASP A 293 -72.94 -61.14 57.64
CA ASP A 293 -71.60 -61.01 57.09
C ASP A 293 -70.91 -62.38 57.04
N SER A 294 -70.52 -62.76 55.82
CA SER A 294 -69.86 -64.02 55.46
C SER A 294 -68.56 -64.31 56.23
N ARG A 295 -68.05 -63.36 57.03
CA ARG A 295 -66.88 -63.52 57.90
C ARG A 295 -67.22 -64.10 59.28
N HIS A 296 -68.48 -64.01 59.73
CA HIS A 296 -68.95 -64.50 61.04
C HIS A 296 -69.59 -65.92 60.96
N LEU A 297 -68.93 -66.85 60.28
CA LEU A 297 -69.47 -68.18 59.91
C LEU A 297 -69.67 -69.18 61.06
N MET A 298 -69.32 -68.83 62.30
CA MET A 298 -69.35 -69.78 63.42
C MET A 298 -70.63 -69.75 64.26
N LEU A 299 -71.62 -68.90 63.93
CA LEU A 299 -72.89 -68.84 64.65
C LEU A 299 -74.00 -69.58 63.87
N ARG A 300 -74.76 -70.41 64.57
CA ARG A 300 -75.83 -71.32 64.08
C ARG A 300 -77.03 -70.62 63.38
N GLU A 301 -76.94 -69.33 63.07
CA GLU A 301 -78.05 -68.42 62.78
C GLU A 301 -77.96 -67.73 61.40
N ARG A 302 -77.54 -68.43 60.35
CA ARG A 302 -77.54 -67.84 58.99
C ARG A 302 -78.97 -67.54 58.53
N LEU A 303 -79.25 -66.26 58.24
CA LEU A 303 -80.53 -65.76 57.74
C LEU A 303 -80.92 -66.30 56.34
N ASP A 304 -79.97 -66.91 55.62
CA ASP A 304 -80.20 -67.53 54.31
C ASP A 304 -80.87 -68.91 54.35
N ARG A 305 -81.03 -69.52 55.54
CA ARG A 305 -81.66 -70.84 55.67
C ARG A 305 -83.13 -70.78 55.24
N PRO A 306 -83.63 -71.79 54.50
CA PRO A 306 -85.01 -71.81 54.02
C PRO A 306 -86.03 -71.68 55.16
N LEU A 307 -85.73 -72.20 56.35
CA LEU A 307 -86.58 -72.08 57.55
C LEU A 307 -86.72 -70.62 58.05
N VAL A 308 -85.63 -69.86 58.02
CA VAL A 308 -85.62 -68.45 58.48
C VAL A 308 -86.31 -67.53 57.47
N LYS A 309 -86.18 -67.83 56.17
CA LYS A 309 -86.90 -67.15 55.09
C LYS A 309 -88.42 -67.28 55.19
N VAL A 310 -88.93 -68.36 55.81
CA VAL A 310 -90.37 -68.54 56.06
C VAL A 310 -90.85 -67.61 57.19
N TYR A 311 -90.07 -67.44 58.27
CA TYR A 311 -90.39 -66.52 59.37
C TYR A 311 -90.22 -65.03 58.98
N GLN A 312 -89.34 -64.70 58.04
CA GLN A 312 -89.19 -63.35 57.48
C GLN A 312 -90.35 -62.90 56.58
N ARG A 313 -91.20 -63.83 56.12
CA ARG A 313 -92.39 -63.52 55.31
C ARG A 313 -93.60 -63.11 56.15
N HIS A 314 -93.48 -63.13 57.48
CA HIS A 314 -94.56 -62.71 58.37
C HIS A 314 -94.82 -61.20 58.22
N PRO A 315 -96.08 -60.73 58.18
CA PRO A 315 -96.39 -59.31 58.01
C PRO A 315 -95.82 -58.44 59.15
N ALA A 316 -95.61 -59.00 60.35
CA ALA A 316 -94.94 -58.32 61.47
C ALA A 316 -93.43 -58.11 61.27
N THR A 317 -92.80 -58.72 60.26
CA THR A 317 -91.37 -58.55 59.91
C THR A 317 -91.16 -57.74 58.61
N GLN A 318 -92.23 -57.31 57.92
CA GLN A 318 -92.18 -56.35 56.80
C GLN A 318 -92.22 -54.89 57.29
N LEU A 319 -91.36 -54.60 58.26
CA LEU A 319 -91.27 -53.28 58.85
C LEU A 319 -90.65 -52.30 57.84
N PRO A 320 -91.22 -51.09 57.64
CA PRO A 320 -90.63 -50.08 56.77
C PRO A 320 -89.18 -49.73 57.16
N GLU A 321 -88.83 -49.88 58.45
CA GLU A 321 -87.49 -49.75 59.01
C GLU A 321 -86.48 -50.74 58.39
N ALA A 322 -86.91 -51.96 58.04
CA ALA A 322 -86.04 -52.94 57.40
C ALA A 322 -85.73 -52.56 55.94
N ALA A 323 -86.71 -51.99 55.22
CA ALA A 323 -86.52 -51.52 53.86
C ALA A 323 -85.63 -50.27 53.81
N THR A 324 -85.71 -49.37 54.79
CA THR A 324 -84.81 -48.22 54.91
C THR A 324 -83.38 -48.66 55.26
N LEU A 325 -83.20 -49.68 56.11
CA LEU A 325 -81.88 -50.26 56.39
C LEU A 325 -81.23 -50.87 55.14
N VAL A 326 -81.96 -51.66 54.34
CA VAL A 326 -81.43 -52.24 53.09
C VAL A 326 -81.00 -51.15 52.10
N LYS A 327 -81.79 -50.08 51.97
CA LYS A 327 -81.42 -48.90 51.15
C LYS A 327 -80.17 -48.20 51.71
N GLY A 328 -80.10 -48.03 53.03
CA GLY A 328 -78.94 -47.45 53.73
C GLY A 328 -77.65 -48.24 53.51
N VAL A 329 -77.73 -49.59 53.51
CA VAL A 329 -76.59 -50.46 53.20
C VAL A 329 -76.11 -50.29 51.77
N GLY A 330 -77.02 -50.13 50.81
CA GLY A 330 -76.68 -49.84 49.41
C GLY A 330 -75.90 -48.53 49.30
N VAL A 331 -76.42 -47.46 49.89
CA VAL A 331 -75.75 -46.13 49.93
C VAL A 331 -74.40 -46.20 50.63
N LEU A 332 -74.27 -46.97 51.72
CA LEU A 332 -73.01 -47.16 52.43
C LEU A 332 -71.97 -47.86 51.55
N LYS A 333 -72.35 -48.91 50.81
CA LYS A 333 -71.45 -49.61 49.87
C LYS A 333 -70.99 -48.69 48.73
N ASP A 334 -71.88 -47.87 48.19
CA ASP A 334 -71.53 -46.91 47.16
C ASP A 334 -70.58 -45.84 47.70
N ALA A 335 -70.81 -45.35 48.92
CA ALA A 335 -69.92 -44.41 49.61
C ALA A 335 -68.54 -45.02 49.92
N MET A 336 -68.47 -46.30 50.30
CA MET A 336 -67.20 -47.03 50.46
C MET A 336 -66.44 -47.15 49.14
N ALA A 337 -67.13 -47.46 48.04
CA ALA A 337 -66.51 -47.54 46.72
C ALA A 337 -65.96 -46.17 46.25
N GLU A 338 -66.70 -45.08 46.52
CA GLU A 338 -66.28 -43.71 46.24
C GLU A 338 -65.07 -43.29 47.08
N THR A 339 -65.10 -43.53 48.39
CA THR A 339 -63.99 -43.21 49.28
C THR A 339 -62.72 -44.01 48.96
N SER A 340 -62.86 -45.27 48.55
CA SER A 340 -61.73 -46.08 48.06
C SER A 340 -61.08 -45.47 46.81
N ARG A 341 -61.88 -45.07 45.81
CA ARG A 341 -61.40 -44.34 44.63
C ARG A 341 -60.72 -43.02 45.00
N ASN A 342 -61.29 -42.26 45.93
CA ASN A 342 -60.70 -41.03 46.44
C ASN A 342 -59.33 -41.26 47.13
N ILE A 343 -59.19 -42.34 47.90
CA ILE A 343 -57.90 -42.73 48.52
C ILE A 343 -56.86 -43.06 47.43
N GLU A 344 -57.24 -43.78 46.38
CA GLU A 344 -56.34 -44.08 45.25
C GLU A 344 -55.89 -42.82 44.53
N MET A 345 -56.80 -41.89 44.23
CA MET A 345 -56.47 -40.60 43.62
C MET A 345 -55.51 -39.79 44.50
N LEU A 346 -55.75 -39.72 45.81
CA LEU A 346 -54.85 -39.04 46.76
C LEU A 346 -53.47 -39.70 46.81
N LYS A 347 -53.37 -41.02 46.73
CA LYS A 347 -52.09 -41.75 46.66
C LYS A 347 -51.32 -41.38 45.38
N VAL A 348 -51.99 -41.32 44.23
CA VAL A 348 -51.38 -40.91 42.95
C VAL A 348 -50.92 -39.45 43.01
N ALA A 349 -51.77 -38.55 43.51
CA ALA A 349 -51.43 -37.13 43.66
C ALA A 349 -50.20 -36.93 44.56
N ARG A 350 -50.14 -37.63 45.70
CA ARG A 350 -48.98 -37.61 46.60
C ARG A 350 -47.70 -38.09 45.92
N LYS A 351 -47.78 -39.17 45.12
CA LYS A 351 -46.62 -39.69 44.38
C LYS A 351 -46.09 -38.64 43.39
N ARG A 352 -46.99 -38.01 42.62
CA ARG A 352 -46.64 -36.94 41.67
C ARG A 352 -46.04 -35.73 42.37
N LEU A 353 -46.60 -35.29 43.49
CA LEU A 353 -46.04 -34.19 44.28
C LEU A 353 -44.61 -34.50 44.75
N ASN A 354 -44.36 -35.71 45.23
CA ASN A 354 -43.01 -36.11 45.66
C ASN A 354 -42.01 -36.21 44.50
N GLU A 355 -42.44 -36.66 43.32
CA GLU A 355 -41.64 -36.63 42.09
C GLU A 355 -41.28 -35.18 41.72
N ASN A 356 -42.28 -34.30 41.64
CA ASN A 356 -42.06 -32.89 41.33
C ASN A 356 -41.16 -32.17 42.34
N ILE A 357 -41.29 -32.47 43.64
CA ILE A 357 -40.39 -31.95 44.70
C ILE A 357 -38.95 -32.39 44.45
N ARG A 358 -38.72 -33.66 44.12
CA ARG A 358 -37.37 -34.16 43.80
C ARG A 358 -36.79 -33.49 42.58
N ASP A 359 -37.58 -33.37 41.51
CA ASP A 359 -37.15 -32.77 40.25
C ASP A 359 -36.83 -31.28 40.43
N LYS A 360 -37.64 -30.53 41.18
CA LYS A 360 -37.36 -29.12 41.49
C LYS A 360 -36.13 -28.95 42.38
N LYS A 361 -35.92 -29.82 43.36
CA LYS A 361 -34.68 -29.83 44.17
C LYS A 361 -33.45 -30.13 43.31
N ALA A 362 -33.55 -31.04 42.34
CA ALA A 362 -32.48 -31.34 41.39
C ALA A 362 -32.20 -30.13 40.49
N GLY A 363 -33.24 -29.49 39.93
CA GLY A 363 -33.12 -28.27 39.13
C GLY A 363 -32.40 -27.14 39.89
N PHE A 364 -32.79 -26.89 41.15
CA PHE A 364 -32.12 -25.90 42.00
C PHE A 364 -30.63 -26.21 42.23
N ARG A 365 -30.25 -27.48 42.41
CA ARG A 365 -28.84 -27.87 42.56
C ARG A 365 -28.04 -27.59 41.28
N ILE A 366 -28.62 -27.83 40.12
CA ILE A 366 -27.99 -27.53 38.83
C ILE A 366 -27.82 -26.02 38.68
N ASP A 367 -28.88 -25.24 38.90
CA ASP A 367 -28.84 -23.78 38.76
C ASP A 367 -27.86 -23.13 39.75
N SER A 368 -27.87 -23.56 41.01
CA SER A 368 -26.90 -23.09 42.01
C SER A 368 -25.46 -23.49 41.66
N GLY A 369 -25.25 -24.68 41.07
CA GLY A 369 -23.96 -25.11 40.55
C GLY A 369 -23.46 -24.23 39.40
N ILE A 370 -24.35 -23.89 38.45
CA ILE A 370 -24.05 -22.98 37.33
C ILE A 370 -23.67 -21.59 37.85
N VAL A 371 -24.41 -21.04 38.82
CA VAL A 371 -24.08 -19.73 39.40
C VAL A 371 -22.70 -19.76 40.05
N ARG A 372 -22.37 -20.81 40.82
CA ARG A 372 -21.03 -20.97 41.42
C ARG A 372 -19.95 -21.09 40.36
N PHE A 373 -20.17 -21.91 39.33
CA PHE A 373 -19.23 -22.09 38.22
C PHE A 373 -18.97 -20.78 37.48
N ARG A 374 -20.02 -19.98 37.23
CA ARG A 374 -19.90 -18.66 36.59
C ARG A 374 -19.12 -17.68 37.47
N LYS A 375 -19.32 -17.69 38.80
CA LYS A 375 -18.53 -16.88 39.74
C LYS A 375 -17.06 -17.29 39.76
N LEU A 376 -16.77 -18.59 39.68
CA LEU A 376 -15.40 -19.13 39.66
C LEU A 376 -14.68 -18.86 38.32
N LYS A 377 -15.39 -18.95 37.19
CA LYS A 377 -14.85 -18.69 35.85
C LYS A 377 -14.92 -17.23 35.42
N ALA A 378 -15.55 -16.35 36.20
CA ALA A 378 -15.53 -14.92 35.91
C ALA A 378 -14.06 -14.46 35.95
N PRO A 379 -13.51 -13.92 34.85
CA PRO A 379 -12.13 -13.49 34.85
C PRO A 379 -11.97 -12.36 35.88
N ALA A 380 -10.92 -12.45 36.72
CA ALA A 380 -10.55 -11.43 37.71
C ALA A 380 -10.28 -10.02 37.11
N ARG A 381 -10.38 -9.85 35.79
CA ARG A 381 -10.12 -8.63 35.03
C ARG A 381 -11.33 -7.70 34.81
N ILE A 382 -12.54 -8.07 35.25
CA ILE A 382 -13.73 -7.20 35.06
C ILE A 382 -13.86 -6.14 36.17
N HIS A 383 -13.06 -6.23 37.24
CA HIS A 383 -12.74 -5.07 38.09
C HIS A 383 -11.66 -4.21 37.43
N LEU A 384 -12.02 -3.51 36.36
CA LEU A 384 -11.41 -2.20 36.12
C LEU A 384 -12.23 -1.23 36.96
N ASP A 385 -11.71 -1.01 38.15
CA ASP A 385 -12.14 -0.02 39.12
C ASP A 385 -12.39 1.32 38.42
N GLU A 386 -13.60 1.85 38.51
CA GLU A 386 -14.03 3.14 37.94
C GLU A 386 -13.38 4.35 38.67
N SER A 387 -12.26 4.16 39.39
CA SER A 387 -11.80 5.09 40.44
C SER A 387 -10.33 5.52 40.36
N LYS A 388 -9.62 5.34 39.25
CA LYS A 388 -8.28 5.97 39.07
C LYS A 388 -8.24 6.96 37.91
N PRO A 389 -8.31 8.27 38.18
CA PRO A 389 -7.89 9.25 37.18
C PRO A 389 -6.40 9.03 36.94
N LEU A 390 -6.02 8.84 35.68
CA LEU A 390 -4.63 8.89 35.23
C LEU A 390 -4.11 10.30 35.49
N GLY A 391 -3.48 10.51 36.65
CA GLY A 391 -2.71 11.71 36.95
C GLY A 391 -1.57 11.82 35.94
N GLY A 392 -1.65 12.84 35.09
CA GLY A 392 -0.58 13.24 34.21
C GLY A 392 0.59 13.80 35.02
N ASN A 393 1.79 13.33 34.68
CA ASN A 393 3.03 14.05 34.94
C ASN A 393 3.24 15.13 33.88
#